data_AF-A0A662LQ40-F1
#
_entry.id   AF-A0A662LQ40-F1
#
_cell.length_a   1.000
_cell.length_b   1.000
_cell.length_c   1.000
_cell.angle_alpha   90.00
_cell.angle_beta   90.00
_cell.angle_gamma   90.00
#
_symmetry.space_group_name_H-M   'P 1'
#
loop_
_entity.id
_entity.type
_entity.pdbx_description
1 polymer ?
#
loop_
_entity_poly.entity_id
_entity_poly.type
_entity_poly.pdbx_seq_one_letter_code
_entity_poly.pdbx_strand_id
1 'polypeptide(L)'
;MKKIHIKILTISLIFLLFFSGFSISKQIEIFDDEIIIGPYTQNVTNTSITILWETDTITNNNRIEYGNTTNYEHIDYGKSDTYHHEITIHPTFSSGHYRVISDNIESRDFEFKLESHCQDKGSFTCVLYGDSRGIWDNWTHATKVANAINTEKPDFAIHLGDMVDNG
;
A
#
# COMPACT_ATOMS: atom_id res chain seq x y z
N MET A 1 50.94 -39.63 56.38
CA MET A 1 51.74 -38.49 56.92
C MET A 1 52.74 -38.03 55.87
N LYS A 2 53.04 -36.72 55.87
CA LYS A 2 53.95 -35.93 55.01
C LYS A 2 53.40 -35.38 53.68
N LYS A 3 53.00 -34.10 53.77
CA LYS A 3 52.94 -33.10 52.68
C LYS A 3 54.34 -32.81 52.16
N ILE A 4 54.48 -32.54 50.85
CA ILE A 4 55.48 -31.62 50.30
C ILE A 4 54.80 -30.74 49.25
N HIS A 5 55.15 -29.45 49.28
CA HIS A 5 54.49 -28.32 48.64
C HIS A 5 55.43 -27.70 47.57
N ILE A 6 54.81 -27.24 46.46
CA ILE A 6 55.08 -25.99 45.71
C ILE A 6 56.36 -25.90 44.84
N LYS A 7 56.17 -25.59 43.53
CA LYS A 7 56.62 -24.36 42.79
C LYS A 7 56.26 -24.52 41.29
N ILE A 8 55.29 -23.76 40.76
CA ILE A 8 55.40 -22.43 40.11
C ILE A 8 56.13 -22.47 38.75
N LEU A 9 55.31 -22.36 37.69
CA LEU A 9 55.37 -21.45 36.53
C LEU A 9 56.62 -21.44 35.62
N THR A 10 56.45 -21.85 34.36
CA THR A 10 57.02 -21.12 33.21
C THR A 10 56.07 -21.19 31.99
N ILE A 11 55.85 -20.00 31.44
CA ILE A 11 55.02 -19.60 30.30
C ILE A 11 55.54 -20.22 29.00
N SER A 12 54.65 -20.69 28.12
CA SER A 12 54.88 -20.53 26.68
C SER A 12 53.58 -20.42 25.89
N LEU A 13 53.46 -19.24 25.30
CA LEU A 13 52.53 -18.73 24.31
C LEU A 13 52.36 -19.70 23.12
N ILE A 14 51.15 -20.21 22.88
CA ILE A 14 50.70 -20.63 21.54
C ILE A 14 49.33 -20.03 21.30
N PHE A 15 49.38 -18.85 20.68
CA PHE A 15 48.33 -18.22 19.92
C PHE A 15 48.18 -19.03 18.63
N LEU A 16 47.03 -19.64 18.33
CA LEU A 16 46.60 -19.88 16.94
C LEU A 16 45.13 -20.37 16.88
N LEU A 17 44.29 -19.47 16.35
CA LEU A 17 43.09 -19.73 15.54
C LEU A 17 41.86 -20.34 16.23
N PHE A 18 41.20 -19.51 17.04
CA PHE A 18 39.74 -19.46 16.95
C PHE A 18 39.38 -18.89 15.57
N PHE A 19 39.19 -19.78 14.58
CA PHE A 19 38.41 -19.44 13.39
C PHE A 19 36.95 -19.33 13.84
N SER A 20 36.62 -18.23 14.53
CA SER A 20 35.24 -17.76 14.57
C SER A 20 34.91 -17.43 13.12
N GLY A 21 34.19 -18.32 12.45
CA GLY A 21 33.49 -18.00 11.22
C GLY A 21 32.51 -16.88 11.53
N PHE A 22 33.00 -15.65 11.48
CA PHE A 22 32.19 -14.46 11.47
C PHE A 22 31.60 -14.40 10.07
N SER A 23 30.56 -15.20 9.84
CA SER A 23 29.66 -14.96 8.72
C SER A 23 29.04 -13.60 8.99
N ILE A 24 29.53 -12.59 8.27
CA ILE A 24 28.79 -11.36 8.08
C ILE A 24 27.54 -11.80 7.31
N SER A 25 26.48 -12.15 8.03
CA SER A 25 25.15 -12.14 7.44
C SER A 25 24.91 -10.67 7.09
N LYS A 26 25.05 -10.34 5.82
CA LYS A 26 24.52 -9.08 5.29
C LYS A 26 23.05 -9.10 5.66
N GLN A 27 22.67 -8.33 6.67
CA GLN A 27 21.28 -8.12 7.02
C GLN A 27 20.70 -7.40 5.80
N ILE A 28 20.10 -8.16 4.89
CA ILE A 28 19.31 -7.58 3.81
C ILE A 28 18.15 -6.94 4.57
N GLU A 29 18.16 -5.61 4.66
CA GLU A 29 16.93 -4.89 4.92
C GLU A 29 16.01 -5.26 3.77
N ILE A 30 15.14 -6.24 4.02
CA ILE A 30 13.98 -6.47 3.19
C ILE A 30 13.10 -5.27 3.52
N PHE A 31 13.22 -4.22 2.72
CA PHE A 31 12.16 -3.23 2.65
C PHE A 31 10.94 -4.02 2.16
N ASP A 32 9.92 -4.10 3.02
CA ASP A 32 8.63 -4.62 2.61
C ASP A 32 8.07 -3.52 1.71
N ASP A 33 8.11 -3.73 0.39
CA ASP A 33 7.58 -2.74 -0.53
C ASP A 33 6.09 -2.53 -0.17
N GLU A 34 5.67 -1.27 0.00
CA GLU A 34 4.33 -0.92 0.52
C GLU A 34 3.56 -0.05 -0.47
N ILE A 35 2.23 -0.22 -0.53
CA ILE A 35 1.34 0.78 -1.12
C ILE A 35 1.14 1.90 -0.09
N ILE A 36 1.79 3.04 -0.33
CA ILE A 36 1.78 4.19 0.58
C ILE A 36 0.59 5.13 0.36
N ILE A 37 -0.03 5.10 -0.82
CA ILE A 37 -1.24 5.85 -1.13
C ILE A 37 -2.23 4.98 -1.90
N GLY A 38 -3.49 5.00 -1.48
CA GLY A 38 -4.58 4.28 -2.15
C GLY A 38 -4.59 2.79 -1.83
N PRO A 39 -5.14 1.96 -2.73
CA PRO A 39 -5.77 2.32 -4.01
C PRO A 39 -7.05 3.14 -3.85
N TYR A 40 -7.32 4.04 -4.78
CA TYR A 40 -8.57 4.82 -4.81
C TYR A 40 -9.06 5.05 -6.26
N THR A 41 -10.36 5.29 -6.40
CA THR A 41 -11.02 5.46 -7.70
C THR A 41 -11.27 6.92 -8.06
N GLN A 42 -11.13 7.28 -9.33
CA GLN A 42 -11.47 8.58 -9.91
C GLN A 42 -12.02 8.43 -11.33
N ASN A 43 -12.45 9.55 -11.92
CA ASN A 43 -12.88 9.64 -13.33
C ASN A 43 -13.92 8.58 -13.73
N VAL A 44 -14.87 8.30 -12.82
CA VAL A 44 -15.93 7.32 -13.02
C VAL A 44 -16.87 7.79 -14.13
N THR A 45 -17.16 6.90 -15.08
CA THR A 45 -18.19 7.08 -16.12
C THR A 45 -19.17 5.91 -16.10
N ASN A 46 -20.09 5.86 -17.06
CA ASN A 46 -21.00 4.72 -17.25
C ASN A 46 -20.30 3.41 -17.63
N THR A 47 -19.07 3.46 -18.14
CA THR A 47 -18.37 2.30 -18.71
C THR A 47 -16.88 2.21 -18.33
N SER A 48 -16.40 3.13 -17.48
CA SER A 48 -14.99 3.15 -17.09
C SER A 48 -14.78 3.73 -15.70
N ILE A 49 -13.66 3.35 -15.10
CA ILE A 49 -13.18 3.92 -13.84
C ILE A 49 -11.66 3.88 -13.82
N THR A 50 -11.04 4.95 -13.33
CA THR A 50 -9.59 5.04 -13.15
C THR A 50 -9.26 4.70 -11.71
N ILE A 51 -8.31 3.79 -11.51
CA ILE A 51 -7.81 3.40 -10.19
C ILE A 51 -6.35 3.86 -10.09
N LEU A 52 -6.05 4.53 -8.98
CA LEU A 52 -4.75 5.13 -8.70
C LEU A 52 -4.19 4.61 -7.38
N TRP A 53 -2.87 4.43 -7.33
CA TRP A 53 -2.14 4.10 -6.11
C TRP A 53 -0.67 4.51 -6.24
N GLU A 54 0.03 4.59 -5.11
CA GLU A 54 1.47 4.83 -5.09
C GLU A 54 2.18 3.79 -4.23
N THR A 55 3.36 3.37 -4.70
CA THR A 55 4.28 2.50 -3.97
C THR A 55 5.45 3.31 -3.41
N ASP A 56 6.09 2.81 -2.36
CA ASP A 56 7.29 3.43 -1.77
C ASP A 56 8.54 3.25 -2.64
N THR A 57 8.53 2.26 -3.53
CA THR A 57 9.60 1.97 -4.49
C THR A 57 9.10 1.95 -5.94
N ILE A 58 10.04 2.04 -6.89
CA ILE A 58 9.75 1.91 -8.32
C ILE A 58 9.44 0.44 -8.64
N THR A 59 8.30 0.17 -9.26
CA THR A 59 7.86 -1.19 -9.59
C THR A 59 7.70 -1.39 -11.10
N ASN A 60 7.83 -2.65 -11.55
CA ASN A 60 7.85 -3.00 -12.97
C ASN A 60 6.57 -3.69 -13.45
N ASN A 61 5.97 -4.53 -12.62
CA ASN A 61 4.77 -5.29 -12.96
C ASN A 61 3.56 -4.73 -12.22
N ASN A 62 2.90 -3.74 -12.82
CA ASN A 62 1.77 -3.04 -12.22
C ASN A 62 0.47 -3.45 -12.93
N ARG A 63 -0.53 -3.89 -12.16
CA ARG A 63 -1.81 -4.35 -12.72
C ARG A 63 -2.96 -4.17 -11.74
N ILE A 64 -4.16 -4.15 -12.30
CA ILE A 64 -5.41 -4.30 -11.56
C ILE A 64 -5.99 -5.66 -11.92
N GLU A 65 -6.40 -6.40 -10.91
CA GLU A 65 -7.24 -7.58 -11.06
C GLU A 65 -8.64 -7.21 -10.58
N TYR A 66 -9.66 -7.44 -11.41
CA TYR A 66 -11.03 -7.01 -11.13
C TYR A 66 -12.08 -8.01 -11.63
N GLY A 67 -13.28 -7.96 -11.04
CA GLY A 67 -14.32 -8.95 -11.30
C GLY A 67 -15.67 -8.61 -10.69
N ASN A 68 -16.71 -9.38 -11.03
CA ASN A 68 -17.99 -9.32 -10.29
C ASN A 68 -17.86 -9.94 -8.89
N THR A 69 -16.81 -10.72 -8.67
CA THR A 69 -16.50 -11.42 -7.42
C THR A 69 -15.02 -11.25 -7.09
N THR A 70 -14.62 -11.68 -5.89
CA THR A 70 -13.22 -11.73 -5.47
C THR A 70 -12.39 -12.81 -6.16
N ASN A 71 -12.89 -13.43 -7.23
CA ASN A 71 -12.11 -14.30 -8.11
C ASN A 71 -11.36 -13.52 -9.22
N TYR A 72 -11.68 -12.23 -9.39
CA TYR A 72 -11.00 -11.29 -10.28
C TYR A 72 -10.76 -11.83 -11.70
N GLU A 73 -11.84 -11.97 -12.48
CA GLU A 73 -11.80 -12.63 -13.79
C GLU A 73 -11.10 -11.81 -14.89
N HIS A 74 -10.72 -10.57 -14.61
CA HIS A 74 -10.10 -9.63 -15.54
C HIS A 74 -8.82 -9.03 -14.98
N ILE A 75 -7.88 -8.73 -15.88
CA ILE A 75 -6.59 -8.12 -15.54
C ILE A 75 -6.25 -7.05 -16.57
N ASP A 76 -5.96 -5.83 -16.10
CA ASP A 76 -5.41 -4.75 -16.92
C ASP A 76 -4.05 -4.32 -16.38
N TYR A 77 -3.10 -4.04 -17.28
CA TYR A 77 -1.71 -3.71 -16.95
C TYR A 77 -1.43 -2.22 -17.10
N GLY A 78 -0.61 -1.71 -16.18
CA GLY A 78 -0.15 -0.33 -16.14
C GLY A 78 1.26 -0.17 -16.69
N LYS A 79 1.81 1.04 -16.51
CA LYS A 79 3.20 1.34 -16.86
C LYS A 79 4.17 0.65 -15.90
N SER A 80 5.32 0.24 -16.41
CA SER A 80 6.48 -0.18 -15.62
C SER A 80 7.35 1.02 -15.25
N ASP A 81 8.34 0.83 -14.36
CA ASP A 81 9.36 1.82 -14.00
C ASP A 81 8.75 3.12 -13.44
N THR A 82 7.76 2.96 -12.57
CA THR A 82 7.08 4.07 -11.89
C THR A 82 6.73 3.68 -10.46
N TYR A 83 6.60 4.67 -9.58
CA TYR A 83 6.02 4.51 -8.24
C TYR A 83 4.60 5.11 -8.15
N HIS A 84 4.18 5.90 -9.15
CA HIS A 84 2.82 6.42 -9.28
C HIS A 84 2.10 5.65 -10.38
N HIS A 85 0.97 5.04 -10.01
CA HIS A 85 0.23 4.11 -10.86
C HIS A 85 -1.16 4.63 -11.15
N GLU A 86 -1.55 4.56 -12.42
CA GLU A 86 -2.85 4.97 -12.91
C GLU A 86 -3.28 4.01 -14.01
N ILE A 87 -4.40 3.31 -13.81
CA ILE A 87 -4.96 2.39 -14.81
C ILE A 87 -6.47 2.63 -14.88
N THR A 88 -6.98 2.78 -16.11
CA THR A 88 -8.41 2.83 -16.38
C THR A 88 -8.90 1.46 -16.81
N ILE A 89 -9.89 0.92 -16.11
CA ILE A 89 -10.55 -0.35 -16.45
C ILE A 89 -11.90 -0.10 -17.13
N HIS A 90 -12.35 -1.07 -17.93
CA HIS A 90 -13.61 -1.00 -18.70
C HIS A 90 -14.52 -2.21 -18.44
N PRO A 91 -15.06 -2.37 -17.22
CA PRO A 91 -15.88 -3.52 -16.88
C PRO A 91 -17.21 -3.52 -17.62
N THR A 92 -17.71 -4.71 -17.96
CA THR A 92 -19.02 -4.91 -18.57
C THR A 92 -20.17 -4.92 -17.55
N PHE A 93 -19.87 -4.64 -16.29
CA PHE A 93 -20.77 -4.68 -15.15
C PHE A 93 -20.66 -3.37 -14.38
N SER A 94 -21.76 -2.95 -13.74
CA SER A 94 -21.86 -1.61 -13.16
C SER A 94 -21.25 -1.49 -11.75
N SER A 95 -20.92 -2.61 -11.08
CA SER A 95 -20.22 -2.63 -9.79
C SER A 95 -19.50 -3.96 -9.58
N GLY A 96 -18.39 -3.97 -8.85
CA GLY A 96 -17.66 -5.20 -8.57
C GLY A 96 -16.49 -5.00 -7.62
N HIS A 97 -15.55 -5.94 -7.68
CA HIS A 97 -14.38 -6.02 -6.82
C HIS A 97 -13.10 -5.74 -7.61
N TYR A 98 -12.09 -5.19 -6.95
CA TYR A 98 -10.76 -5.02 -7.49
C TYR A 98 -9.67 -5.10 -6.42
N ARG A 99 -8.47 -5.47 -6.86
CA ARG A 99 -7.22 -5.29 -6.12
C ARG A 99 -6.14 -4.81 -7.08
N VAL A 100 -5.14 -4.12 -6.55
CA VAL A 100 -3.96 -3.72 -7.33
C VAL A 100 -2.78 -4.59 -6.92
N ILE A 101 -1.91 -4.88 -7.88
CA ILE A 101 -0.64 -5.55 -7.64
C ILE A 101 0.48 -4.76 -8.32
N SER A 102 1.54 -4.52 -7.57
CA SER A 102 2.79 -3.90 -8.02
C SER A 102 3.95 -4.80 -7.63
N ASP A 103 4.52 -5.51 -8.61
CA ASP A 103 5.50 -6.58 -8.40
C ASP A 103 5.00 -7.63 -7.38
N ASN A 104 5.53 -7.63 -6.15
CA ASN A 104 5.13 -8.55 -5.08
C ASN A 104 4.16 -7.93 -4.06
N ILE A 105 3.79 -6.67 -4.24
CA ILE A 105 2.90 -5.94 -3.33
C ILE A 105 1.47 -6.10 -3.81
N GLU A 106 0.59 -6.58 -2.93
CA GLU A 106 -0.82 -6.76 -3.22
C GLU A 106 -1.66 -5.94 -2.24
N SER A 107 -2.65 -5.20 -2.76
CA SER A 107 -3.64 -4.55 -1.90
C SER A 107 -4.67 -5.55 -1.38
N ARG A 108 -5.36 -5.20 -0.29
CA ARG A 108 -6.64 -5.85 0.06
C ARG A 108 -7.67 -5.73 -1.07
N ASP A 109 -8.79 -6.43 -0.92
CA ASP A 109 -9.97 -6.26 -1.77
C ASP A 109 -10.63 -4.88 -1.56
N PHE A 110 -11.10 -4.31 -2.67
CA PHE A 110 -11.89 -3.09 -2.72
C PHE A 110 -13.10 -3.28 -3.63
N GLU A 111 -14.14 -2.49 -3.38
CA GLU A 111 -15.33 -2.44 -4.24
C GLU A 111 -15.31 -1.18 -5.11
N PHE A 112 -15.88 -1.27 -6.29
CA PHE A 112 -16.13 -0.11 -7.15
C PHE A 112 -17.58 -0.10 -7.66
N LYS A 113 -18.04 1.10 -8.02
CA LYS A 113 -19.32 1.34 -8.69
C LYS A 113 -19.09 2.32 -9.84
N LEU A 114 -19.67 2.01 -11.00
CA LEU A 114 -19.76 2.90 -12.14
C LEU A 114 -20.95 3.85 -11.97
N GLU A 115 -20.98 4.90 -12.78
CA GLU A 115 -22.12 5.82 -12.84
C GLU A 115 -23.42 5.08 -13.18
N SER A 116 -23.34 4.08 -14.06
CA SER A 116 -24.48 3.25 -14.48
C SER A 116 -25.15 2.52 -13.31
N HIS A 117 -24.40 2.16 -12.26
CA HIS A 117 -24.98 1.57 -11.04
C HIS A 117 -25.93 2.54 -10.33
N CYS A 118 -25.57 3.82 -10.27
CA CYS A 118 -26.41 4.85 -9.66
C CYS A 118 -27.63 5.17 -10.52
N GLN A 119 -27.47 5.12 -11.85
CA GLN A 119 -28.59 5.26 -12.79
C GLN A 119 -29.60 4.13 -12.62
N ASP A 120 -29.15 2.87 -12.54
CA ASP A 120 -30.00 1.70 -12.30
C ASP A 120 -30.73 1.79 -10.94
N LYS A 121 -30.04 2.27 -9.91
CA LYS A 121 -30.61 2.55 -8.57
C LYS A 121 -31.61 3.70 -8.57
N GLY A 122 -31.55 4.61 -9.54
CA GLY A 122 -32.41 5.80 -9.64
C GLY A 122 -32.14 6.87 -8.59
N SER A 123 -31.04 6.78 -7.84
CA SER A 123 -30.63 7.74 -6.81
C SER A 123 -29.15 7.62 -6.50
N PHE A 124 -28.55 8.71 -6.02
CA PHE A 124 -27.16 8.72 -5.57
C PHE A 124 -27.01 9.55 -4.28
N THR A 125 -25.99 9.24 -3.50
CA THR A 125 -25.53 10.05 -2.37
C THR A 125 -24.17 10.65 -2.72
N CYS A 126 -24.02 11.95 -2.53
CA CYS A 126 -22.77 12.67 -2.78
C CYS A 126 -22.35 13.45 -1.53
N VAL A 127 -21.05 13.46 -1.26
CA VAL A 127 -20.44 14.31 -0.24
C VAL A 127 -19.53 15.33 -0.90
N LEU A 128 -19.69 16.60 -0.52
CA LEU A 128 -18.81 17.69 -0.89
C LEU A 128 -17.97 18.06 0.33
N TYR A 129 -16.65 18.12 0.17
CA TYR A 129 -15.74 18.49 1.25
C TYR A 129 -14.49 19.16 0.70
N GLY A 130 -13.71 19.82 1.54
CA GLY A 130 -12.47 20.50 1.18
C GLY A 130 -11.57 20.63 2.41
N ASP A 131 -10.45 21.33 2.26
CA ASP A 131 -9.57 21.70 3.38
C ASP A 131 -9.10 20.46 4.17
N SER A 132 -8.64 19.45 3.45
CA SER A 132 -8.29 18.14 4.02
C SER A 132 -6.87 18.05 4.58
N ARG A 133 -6.12 19.16 4.63
CA ARG A 133 -4.77 19.18 5.19
C ARG A 133 -4.79 18.73 6.65
N GLY A 134 -4.01 17.69 6.96
CA GLY A 134 -3.92 17.11 8.29
C GLY A 134 -2.57 17.31 8.99
N ILE A 135 -1.55 17.89 8.36
CA ILE A 135 -0.20 17.92 8.94
C ILE A 135 -0.10 18.70 10.27
N TRP A 136 -0.99 19.66 10.51
CA TRP A 136 -0.97 20.53 11.69
C TRP A 136 -1.38 19.82 12.98
N ASP A 137 -2.08 18.68 12.88
CA ASP A 137 -2.55 17.88 14.02
C ASP A 137 -2.31 16.37 13.84
N ASN A 138 -1.33 16.01 13.02
CA ASN A 138 -1.01 14.62 12.69
C ASN A 138 -2.23 13.85 12.17
N TRP A 139 -2.96 14.46 11.25
CA TRP A 139 -4.14 13.93 10.54
C TRP A 139 -5.37 13.66 11.41
N THR A 140 -5.38 14.08 12.68
CA THR A 140 -6.44 13.72 13.63
C THR A 140 -7.83 14.20 13.17
N HIS A 141 -7.97 15.46 12.75
CA HIS A 141 -9.26 15.99 12.27
C HIS A 141 -9.58 15.55 10.86
N ALA A 142 -8.59 15.45 9.96
CA ALA A 142 -8.78 14.91 8.62
C ALA A 142 -9.34 13.47 8.67
N THR A 143 -8.81 12.62 9.57
CA THR A 143 -9.32 11.26 9.80
C THR A 143 -10.76 11.27 10.34
N LYS A 144 -11.12 12.19 11.24
CA LYS A 144 -12.52 12.31 11.71
C LYS A 144 -13.47 12.66 10.57
N VAL A 145 -13.08 13.60 9.71
CA VAL A 145 -13.87 13.98 8.53
C VAL A 145 -13.98 12.79 7.59
N ALA A 146 -12.86 12.15 7.21
CA ALA A 146 -12.88 10.98 6.34
C ALA A 146 -13.76 9.83 6.89
N ASN A 147 -13.71 9.57 8.20
CA ASN A 147 -14.57 8.58 8.84
C ASN A 147 -16.06 8.96 8.82
N ALA A 148 -16.38 10.25 8.98
CA ALA A 148 -17.75 10.73 8.83
C ALA A 148 -18.24 10.56 7.39
N ILE A 149 -17.42 10.90 6.39
CA ILE A 149 -17.71 10.66 4.97
C ILE A 149 -17.98 9.17 4.73
N ASN A 150 -17.12 8.28 5.23
CA ASN A 150 -17.31 6.84 5.10
C ASN A 150 -18.60 6.33 5.76
N THR A 151 -19.03 6.95 6.86
CA THR A 151 -20.26 6.60 7.58
C THR A 151 -21.50 6.91 6.75
N GLU A 152 -21.48 7.99 5.97
CA GLU A 152 -22.56 8.37 5.06
C GLU A 152 -22.69 7.42 3.85
N LYS A 153 -21.69 6.56 3.61
CA LYS A 153 -21.64 5.62 2.48
C LYS A 153 -21.98 6.29 1.13
N PRO A 154 -21.30 7.40 0.77
CA PRO A 154 -21.57 8.10 -0.47
C PRO A 154 -21.31 7.19 -1.68
N ASP A 155 -22.05 7.43 -2.76
CA ASP A 155 -21.76 6.80 -4.05
C ASP A 155 -20.54 7.48 -4.71
N PHE A 156 -20.30 8.77 -4.42
CA PHE A 156 -19.05 9.48 -4.75
C PHE A 156 -18.81 10.70 -3.85
N ALA A 157 -17.56 11.16 -3.77
CA ALA A 157 -17.18 12.38 -3.05
C ALA A 157 -16.49 13.37 -4.00
N ILE A 158 -16.76 14.66 -3.81
CA ILE A 158 -16.09 15.75 -4.53
C ILE A 158 -15.23 16.52 -3.54
N HIS A 159 -13.92 16.55 -3.80
CA HIS A 159 -12.97 17.39 -3.07
C HIS A 159 -12.90 18.78 -3.71
N LEU A 160 -13.19 19.84 -2.95
CA LEU A 160 -13.33 21.21 -3.44
C LEU A 160 -12.03 22.02 -3.46
N GLY A 161 -10.95 21.45 -2.92
CA GLY A 161 -9.60 22.00 -3.02
C GLY A 161 -8.90 22.03 -1.68
N ASP A 162 -7.66 22.51 -1.68
CA ASP A 162 -6.83 22.64 -0.49
C ASP A 162 -6.36 21.29 0.10
N MET A 163 -5.87 20.42 -0.79
CA MET A 163 -5.40 19.06 -0.46
C MET A 163 -3.92 19.00 -0.05
N VAL A 164 -3.08 19.90 -0.58
CA VAL A 164 -1.61 19.78 -0.57
C VAL A 164 -0.96 20.81 0.33
N ASP A 165 0.08 20.48 1.08
CA ASP A 165 0.67 21.40 2.07
C ASP A 165 1.21 22.72 1.50
N ASN A 166 1.61 22.73 0.22
CA ASN A 166 2.12 23.91 -0.48
C ASN A 166 1.59 23.93 -1.92
N GLY A 167 0.96 25.03 -2.33
CA GLY A 167 0.23 25.17 -3.60
C GLY A 167 0.85 26.19 -4.55
#